data_AF-A0A9E1I9H6-F1
#
_entry.id   AF-A0A9E1I9H6-F1
#
_cell.length_a   1.000
_cell.length_b   1.000
_cell.length_c   1.000
_cell.angle_alpha   90.00
_cell.angle_beta   90.00
_cell.angle_gamma   90.00
#
_symmetry.space_group_name_H-M   'P 1'
#
loop_
_entity.id
_entity.type
_entity.pdbx_description
1 polymer ?
#
loop_
_entity_poly.entity_id
_entity_poly.type
_entity_poly.pdbx_seq_one_letter_code
_entity_poly.pdbx_strand_id
1 'polypeptide(L)'
;MIKRLIIILAIANLNFAFAVETMPSMLNPVKVMNDKVADIIDPPNTAALNIMVNALSSLKELRKKNEASDENIKALIKIKLLPNISMDVSTELALKTHWHKLSDQEKSIFKKYITQSLIRDYAGILGSYERLDSVSISVDPKIKRKDNKAIVKLIISLNDDPKPFTISLKMIRSSQWRVYDVVFSGVSLMKNYRAQFDSHIKRKGIDSLVAKTLKKIK
;
A
#
# COMPACT_ATOMS: atom_id res chain seq x y z
N MET A 1 -9.95 -11.99 -20.91
CA MET A 1 -8.93 -10.94 -20.68
C MET A 1 -9.35 -9.89 -19.64
N ILE A 2 -10.61 -9.44 -19.62
CA ILE A 2 -11.16 -8.42 -18.70
C ILE A 2 -11.24 -8.87 -17.22
N LYS A 3 -11.36 -10.18 -16.94
CA LYS A 3 -11.39 -10.73 -15.56
C LYS A 3 -10.04 -10.70 -14.82
N ARG A 4 -8.91 -10.65 -15.54
CA ARG A 4 -7.56 -10.48 -14.93
C ARG A 4 -7.30 -9.03 -14.51
N LEU A 5 -8.06 -8.10 -15.08
CA LEU A 5 -7.97 -6.67 -14.87
C LEU A 5 -8.65 -6.25 -13.55
N ILE A 6 -9.73 -6.92 -13.15
CA ILE A 6 -10.57 -6.52 -11.99
C ILE A 6 -9.94 -6.91 -10.64
N ILE A 7 -9.23 -8.04 -10.58
CA ILE A 7 -8.55 -8.51 -9.35
C ILE A 7 -7.36 -7.62 -8.96
N ILE A 8 -6.91 -6.80 -9.91
CA ILE A 8 -5.74 -5.94 -9.82
C ILE A 8 -6.14 -4.45 -9.85
N LEU A 9 -7.28 -4.09 -10.45
CA LEU A 9 -7.94 -2.79 -10.28
C LEU A 9 -8.53 -2.59 -8.89
N ALA A 10 -8.55 -3.66 -8.10
CA ALA A 10 -8.51 -3.60 -6.66
C ALA A 10 -7.24 -2.93 -6.08
N ILE A 11 -6.48 -2.14 -6.83
CA ILE A 11 -5.27 -1.44 -6.33
C ILE A 11 -4.95 -0.18 -7.15
N ALA A 12 -5.48 0.04 -8.35
CA ALA A 12 -5.20 1.25 -9.10
C ALA A 12 -6.16 1.41 -10.28
N ASN A 13 -6.76 2.59 -10.46
CA ASN A 13 -6.70 3.34 -11.73
C ASN A 13 -7.50 4.66 -11.69
N LEU A 14 -6.86 5.78 -12.07
CA LEU A 14 -7.28 6.63 -13.20
C LEU A 14 -6.12 7.59 -13.62
N ASN A 15 -6.16 8.06 -14.86
CA ASN A 15 -5.05 8.43 -15.76
C ASN A 15 -4.32 9.80 -15.61
N PHE A 16 -3.20 9.85 -16.34
CA PHE A 16 -2.45 10.98 -16.98
C PHE A 16 -1.20 11.60 -16.32
N ALA A 17 -0.32 12.00 -17.25
CA ALA A 17 1.12 12.22 -17.19
C ALA A 17 1.61 13.46 -16.43
N PHE A 18 2.87 13.40 -15.97
CA PHE A 18 4.00 14.31 -16.28
C PHE A 18 5.10 14.17 -15.21
N ALA A 19 6.35 14.13 -15.67
CA ALA A 19 7.56 14.02 -14.88
C ALA A 19 8.03 15.42 -14.42
N VAL A 20 8.57 15.53 -13.20
CA VAL A 20 9.62 16.50 -12.85
C VAL A 20 10.47 15.89 -11.72
N GLU A 21 11.78 15.87 -11.92
CA GLU A 21 12.83 15.50 -10.97
C GLU A 21 13.20 16.71 -10.09
N THR A 22 13.52 16.49 -8.82
CA THR A 22 14.30 17.46 -8.03
C THR A 22 15.42 16.76 -7.26
N MET A 23 16.57 17.45 -7.24
CA MET A 23 17.87 16.99 -6.77
C MET A 23 17.96 16.75 -5.24
N PRO A 24 18.94 15.98 -4.75
CA PRO A 24 19.07 15.66 -3.34
C PRO A 24 19.84 16.73 -2.54
N SER A 25 19.34 17.03 -1.34
CA SER A 25 20.09 17.70 -0.27
C SER A 25 21.06 16.73 0.42
N MET A 26 22.18 17.29 0.90
CA MET A 26 23.32 16.59 1.52
C MET A 26 22.95 15.90 2.86
N LEU A 27 23.53 14.72 3.10
CA LEU A 27 23.24 13.82 4.22
C LEU A 27 24.13 14.07 5.46
N ASN A 28 23.60 13.76 6.64
CA ASN A 28 24.23 13.93 7.95
C ASN A 28 24.94 12.63 8.39
N PRO A 29 26.24 12.63 8.76
CA PRO A 29 27.08 11.43 8.87
C PRO A 29 26.72 10.46 10.03
N VAL A 30 26.14 10.95 11.13
CA VAL A 30 25.74 10.10 12.27
C VAL A 30 24.59 9.14 11.92
N LYS A 31 23.71 9.55 10.99
CA LYS A 31 22.59 8.73 10.51
C LYS A 31 23.06 7.56 9.64
N VAL A 32 24.14 7.78 8.88
CA VAL A 32 24.72 6.81 7.94
C VAL A 32 25.24 5.55 8.66
N MET A 33 25.79 5.71 9.87
CA MET A 33 26.31 4.58 10.65
C MET A 33 25.19 3.69 11.22
N ASN A 34 24.09 4.28 11.72
CA ASN A 34 22.96 3.50 12.23
C ASN A 34 22.19 2.78 11.12
N ASP A 35 22.06 3.40 9.94
CA ASP A 35 21.40 2.78 8.79
C ASP A 35 22.15 1.52 8.32
N LYS A 36 23.50 1.52 8.29
CA LYS A 36 24.31 0.36 7.87
C LYS A 36 24.20 -0.87 8.79
N VAL A 37 24.03 -0.69 10.09
CA VAL A 37 23.83 -1.80 11.04
C VAL A 37 22.41 -2.35 10.93
N ALA A 38 21.42 -1.47 10.74
CA ALA A 38 20.04 -1.85 10.48
C ALA A 38 19.85 -2.62 9.16
N ASP A 39 20.73 -2.40 8.17
CA ASP A 39 20.76 -3.11 6.87
C ASP A 39 21.06 -4.59 6.99
N ILE A 40 21.78 -4.99 8.04
CA ILE A 40 22.22 -6.36 8.27
C ILE A 40 21.18 -7.15 9.07
N ILE A 41 20.43 -6.48 9.96
CA ILE A 41 19.55 -7.14 10.94
C ILE A 41 18.11 -7.32 10.41
N ASP A 42 17.59 -6.42 9.57
CA ASP A 42 16.23 -6.53 8.99
C ASP A 42 16.16 -5.77 7.64
N PRO A 43 16.56 -6.40 6.53
CA PRO A 43 16.64 -5.74 5.24
C PRO A 43 15.24 -5.58 4.61
N PRO A 44 14.96 -4.45 3.92
CA PRO A 44 13.62 -4.09 3.45
C PRO A 44 13.03 -5.09 2.45
N ASN A 45 13.85 -5.76 1.64
CA ASN A 45 13.40 -6.83 0.74
C ASN A 45 12.81 -8.03 1.51
N THR A 46 13.50 -8.49 2.56
CA THR A 46 13.02 -9.58 3.42
C THR A 46 11.74 -9.17 4.13
N ALA A 47 11.69 -7.95 4.69
CA ALA A 47 10.48 -7.43 5.33
C ALA A 47 9.29 -7.36 4.34
N ALA A 48 9.49 -6.78 3.16
CA ALA A 48 8.46 -6.71 2.11
C ALA A 48 7.95 -8.09 1.69
N LEU A 49 8.88 -9.01 1.43
CA LEU A 49 8.56 -10.36 1.01
C LEU A 49 7.77 -11.10 2.10
N ASN A 50 8.22 -11.03 3.36
CA ASN A 50 7.55 -11.66 4.50
C ASN A 50 6.14 -11.12 4.70
N ILE A 51 5.92 -9.81 4.63
CA ILE A 51 4.59 -9.20 4.74
C ILE A 51 3.64 -9.80 3.70
N MET A 52 4.08 -9.86 2.44
CA MET A 52 3.24 -10.31 1.33
C MET A 52 3.03 -11.82 1.31
N VAL A 53 4.09 -12.60 1.57
CA VAL A 53 4.02 -14.07 1.64
C VAL A 53 3.16 -14.51 2.82
N ASN A 54 3.31 -13.91 4.01
CA ASN A 54 2.49 -14.26 5.17
C ASN A 54 1.00 -13.98 4.91
N ALA A 55 0.68 -12.84 4.30
CA ALA A 55 -0.70 -12.52 3.93
C ALA A 55 -1.27 -13.49 2.89
N LEU A 56 -0.49 -13.82 1.85
CA LEU A 56 -0.86 -14.80 0.83
C LEU A 56 -1.10 -16.19 1.45
N SER A 57 -0.19 -16.66 2.29
CA SER A 57 -0.31 -17.96 2.96
C SER A 57 -1.54 -18.03 3.85
N SER A 58 -1.80 -17.00 4.68
CA SER A 58 -3.02 -16.96 5.50
C SER A 58 -4.30 -16.96 4.65
N LEU A 59 -4.29 -16.30 3.48
CA LEU A 59 -5.45 -16.31 2.59
C LEU A 59 -5.65 -17.68 1.91
N LYS A 60 -4.55 -18.35 1.49
CA LYS A 60 -4.59 -19.73 0.98
C LYS A 60 -5.14 -20.70 2.04
N GLU A 61 -4.73 -20.55 3.29
CA GLU A 61 -5.22 -21.36 4.41
C GLU A 61 -6.71 -21.18 4.67
N LEU A 62 -7.21 -19.94 4.73
CA LEU A 62 -8.65 -19.67 4.87
C LEU A 62 -9.44 -20.34 3.74
N ARG A 63 -8.95 -20.24 2.50
CA ARG A 63 -9.61 -20.87 1.36
C ARG A 63 -9.58 -22.39 1.43
N LYS A 64 -8.45 -23.00 1.80
CA LYS A 64 -8.33 -24.46 1.94
C LYS A 64 -9.32 -25.02 2.97
N LYS A 65 -9.66 -24.23 3.99
CA LYS A 65 -10.66 -24.57 5.01
C LYS A 65 -12.11 -24.26 4.60
N ASN A 66 -12.34 -23.70 3.40
CA ASN A 66 -13.62 -23.13 2.98
C ASN A 66 -14.14 -22.01 3.93
N GLU A 67 -13.23 -21.29 4.57
CA GLU A 67 -13.50 -20.20 5.53
C GLU A 67 -13.21 -18.81 4.95
N ALA A 68 -13.02 -18.69 3.63
CA ALA A 68 -12.74 -17.42 2.95
C ALA A 68 -14.01 -16.55 2.76
N SER A 69 -14.83 -16.41 3.80
CA SER A 69 -15.94 -15.45 3.82
C SER A 69 -15.42 -14.01 3.80
N ASP A 70 -16.27 -13.07 3.36
CA ASP A 70 -15.93 -11.64 3.34
C ASP A 70 -15.53 -11.14 4.75
N GLU A 71 -16.23 -11.56 5.80
CA GLU A 71 -15.91 -11.23 7.19
C GLU A 71 -14.52 -11.74 7.61
N ASN A 72 -14.20 -12.99 7.30
CA ASN A 72 -12.92 -13.61 7.66
C ASN A 72 -11.76 -12.97 6.90
N ILE A 73 -11.96 -12.58 5.65
CA ILE A 73 -10.96 -11.87 4.87
C ILE A 73 -10.76 -10.46 5.41
N LYS A 74 -11.83 -9.73 5.74
CA LYS A 74 -11.74 -8.43 6.40
C LYS A 74 -10.97 -8.53 7.72
N ALA A 75 -11.21 -9.58 8.50
CA ALA A 75 -10.48 -9.86 9.74
C ALA A 75 -8.99 -10.15 9.47
N LEU A 76 -8.68 -10.99 8.47
CA LEU A 76 -7.31 -11.27 8.04
C LEU A 76 -6.58 -10.00 7.62
N ILE A 77 -7.19 -9.14 6.79
CA ILE A 77 -6.57 -7.87 6.38
C ILE A 77 -6.26 -7.02 7.62
N LYS A 78 -7.20 -6.91 8.57
CA LYS A 78 -7.01 -6.14 9.80
C LYS A 78 -5.88 -6.67 10.68
N ILE A 79 -5.72 -7.98 10.77
CA ILE A 79 -4.77 -8.63 11.68
C ILE A 79 -3.38 -8.81 11.03
N LYS A 80 -3.34 -9.18 9.74
CA LYS A 80 -2.11 -9.60 9.05
C LYS A 80 -1.51 -8.50 8.18
N LEU A 81 -2.32 -7.59 7.61
CA LEU A 81 -1.83 -6.55 6.71
C LEU A 81 -1.74 -5.18 7.36
N LEU A 82 -2.80 -4.71 8.03
CA LEU A 82 -2.83 -3.35 8.59
C LEU A 82 -1.67 -3.02 9.55
N PRO A 83 -1.21 -3.91 10.45
CA PRO A 83 -0.08 -3.59 11.34
C PRO A 83 1.24 -3.33 10.61
N ASN A 84 1.34 -3.80 9.36
CA ASN A 84 2.50 -3.63 8.48
C ASN A 84 2.41 -2.36 7.63
N ILE A 85 1.38 -1.52 7.82
CA ILE A 85 1.16 -0.28 7.07
C ILE A 85 1.39 0.94 7.98
N SER A 86 2.16 1.90 7.50
CA SER A 86 2.30 3.22 8.14
C SER A 86 1.17 4.14 7.70
N MET A 87 0.01 4.03 8.34
CA MET A 87 -1.19 4.79 7.93
C MET A 87 -1.02 6.31 8.03
N ASP A 88 -0.19 6.79 8.94
CA ASP A 88 0.16 8.21 9.04
C ASP A 88 0.84 8.71 7.77
N VAL A 89 1.91 8.03 7.36
CA VAL A 89 2.68 8.39 6.16
C VAL A 89 1.86 8.18 4.88
N SER A 90 1.06 7.11 4.83
CA SER A 90 0.15 6.85 3.71
C SER A 90 -0.86 7.99 3.54
N THR A 91 -1.49 8.40 4.64
CA THR A 91 -2.56 9.41 4.62
C THR A 91 -2.00 10.81 4.41
N GLU A 92 -0.83 11.11 4.98
CA GLU A 92 -0.07 12.32 4.66
C GLU A 92 0.27 12.38 3.17
N LEU A 93 0.72 11.27 2.55
CA LEU A 93 0.99 11.23 1.12
C LEU A 93 -0.27 11.46 0.27
N ALA A 94 -1.42 10.96 0.73
CA ALA A 94 -2.71 11.15 0.08
C ALA A 94 -3.25 12.59 0.18
N LEU A 95 -2.98 13.32 1.26
CA LEU A 95 -3.47 14.71 1.43
C LEU A 95 -2.41 15.76 1.08
N LYS A 96 -1.14 15.38 1.08
CA LYS A 96 0.05 16.20 0.84
C LYS A 96 -0.03 17.55 1.55
N THR A 97 -0.09 18.65 0.80
CA THR A 97 -0.09 20.02 1.36
C THR A 97 -1.32 20.32 2.22
N HIS A 98 -2.40 19.55 2.07
CA HIS A 98 -3.61 19.69 2.89
C HIS A 98 -3.47 19.01 4.25
N TRP A 99 -2.54 18.08 4.43
CA TRP A 99 -2.34 17.35 5.68
C TRP A 99 -2.11 18.26 6.89
N HIS A 100 -1.27 19.29 6.72
CA HIS A 100 -0.91 20.22 7.79
C HIS A 100 -2.05 21.18 8.18
N LYS A 101 -3.13 21.25 7.39
CA LYS A 101 -4.30 22.09 7.68
C LYS A 101 -5.36 21.37 8.53
N LEU A 102 -5.18 20.07 8.74
CA LEU A 102 -6.15 19.24 9.45
C LEU A 102 -5.77 19.13 10.93
N SER A 103 -6.80 19.14 11.78
CA SER A 103 -6.70 18.70 13.17
C SER A 103 -6.38 17.19 13.25
N ASP A 104 -5.92 16.74 14.41
CA ASP A 104 -5.59 15.31 14.59
C ASP A 104 -6.82 14.40 14.51
N GLN A 105 -8.00 14.90 14.90
CA GLN A 105 -9.28 14.22 14.72
C GLN A 105 -9.60 14.04 13.24
N GLU A 106 -9.42 15.07 12.42
CA GLU A 106 -9.64 14.98 10.97
C GLU A 106 -8.64 14.06 10.29
N LYS A 107 -7.35 14.13 10.67
CA LYS A 107 -6.35 13.18 10.19
C LYS A 107 -6.77 11.74 10.49
N SER A 108 -7.30 11.47 11.68
CA SER A 108 -7.82 10.15 12.07
C SER A 108 -9.01 9.72 11.21
N ILE A 109 -9.93 10.63 10.89
CA ILE A 109 -11.06 10.38 9.98
C ILE A 109 -10.57 9.92 8.61
N PHE A 110 -9.56 10.58 8.04
CA PHE A 110 -8.99 10.18 6.74
C PHE A 110 -8.27 8.84 6.79
N LYS A 111 -7.49 8.57 7.85
CA LYS A 111 -6.85 7.25 8.05
C LYS A 111 -7.92 6.15 8.05
N LYS A 112 -8.98 6.32 8.85
CA LYS A 112 -10.09 5.36 8.93
C LYS A 112 -10.79 5.18 7.59
N TYR A 113 -11.06 6.29 6.87
CA TYR A 113 -11.70 6.24 5.57
C TYR A 113 -10.91 5.49 4.50
N ILE A 114 -9.60 5.77 4.38
CA ILE A 114 -8.74 5.08 3.43
C ILE A 114 -8.72 3.59 3.77
N THR A 115 -8.45 3.24 5.03
CA THR A 115 -8.44 1.85 5.50
C THR A 115 -9.74 1.11 5.18
N GLN A 116 -10.88 1.68 5.58
CA GLN A 116 -12.18 1.04 5.35
C GLN A 116 -12.53 0.95 3.88
N SER A 117 -12.16 1.94 3.07
CA SER A 117 -12.41 1.90 1.64
C SER A 117 -11.62 0.80 0.96
N LEU A 118 -10.31 0.70 1.24
CA LEU A 118 -9.47 -0.36 0.70
C LEU A 118 -9.96 -1.76 1.11
N ILE A 119 -10.35 -1.94 2.38
CA ILE A 119 -10.89 -3.22 2.85
C ILE A 119 -12.20 -3.55 2.12
N ARG A 120 -13.14 -2.62 2.04
CA ARG A 120 -14.44 -2.82 1.40
C ARG A 120 -14.27 -3.14 -0.09
N ASP A 121 -13.41 -2.41 -0.76
CA ASP A 121 -13.28 -2.51 -2.21
C ASP A 121 -12.56 -3.81 -2.61
N TYR A 122 -11.71 -4.38 -1.73
CA TYR A 122 -10.78 -5.46 -2.10
C TYR A 122 -10.99 -6.80 -1.36
N ALA A 123 -11.67 -6.83 -0.22
CA ALA A 123 -11.89 -8.09 0.52
C ALA A 123 -12.65 -9.14 -0.32
N GLY A 124 -13.76 -8.77 -0.95
CA GLY A 124 -14.52 -9.70 -1.80
C GLY A 124 -13.74 -10.19 -3.02
N ILE A 125 -12.86 -9.36 -3.57
CA ILE A 125 -11.98 -9.72 -4.68
C ILE A 125 -10.94 -10.76 -4.25
N LEU A 126 -10.34 -10.58 -3.07
CA LEU A 126 -9.39 -11.55 -2.51
C LEU A 126 -10.08 -12.89 -2.23
N GLY A 127 -11.32 -12.88 -1.75
CA GLY A 127 -12.06 -14.10 -1.41
C GLY A 127 -12.52 -14.91 -2.62
N SER A 128 -12.87 -14.22 -3.70
CA SER A 128 -13.34 -14.85 -4.94
C SER A 128 -12.21 -15.25 -5.89
N TYR A 129 -10.93 -15.05 -5.52
CA TYR A 129 -9.84 -15.32 -6.44
C TYR A 129 -9.50 -16.82 -6.53
N GLU A 130 -10.05 -17.49 -7.54
CA GLU A 130 -9.90 -18.93 -7.79
C GLU A 130 -8.47 -19.39 -8.09
N ARG A 131 -7.61 -18.49 -8.59
CA ARG A 131 -6.21 -18.84 -8.93
C ARG A 131 -5.22 -18.54 -7.82
N LEU A 132 -5.68 -18.25 -6.61
CA LEU A 132 -4.82 -17.90 -5.48
C LEU A 132 -3.69 -18.93 -5.23
N ASP A 133 -4.00 -20.22 -5.31
CA ASP A 133 -3.02 -21.29 -5.06
C ASP A 133 -1.85 -21.27 -6.05
N SER A 134 -2.09 -20.82 -7.29
CA SER A 134 -1.08 -20.67 -8.34
C SER A 134 -0.14 -19.48 -8.13
N VAL A 135 -0.45 -18.56 -7.20
CA VAL A 135 0.35 -17.37 -6.97
C VAL A 135 1.61 -17.70 -6.18
N SER A 136 2.75 -17.21 -6.67
CA SER A 136 4.01 -17.12 -5.96
C SER A 136 4.54 -15.68 -5.98
N ILE A 137 5.30 -15.32 -4.94
CA ILE A 137 5.88 -13.98 -4.76
C ILE A 137 7.38 -14.15 -4.58
N SER A 138 8.15 -13.40 -5.36
CA SER A 138 9.58 -13.24 -5.18
C SER A 138 9.93 -11.75 -5.13
N VAL A 139 11.15 -11.44 -4.70
CA VAL A 139 11.64 -10.07 -4.59
C VAL A 139 12.71 -9.81 -5.65
N ASP A 140 12.64 -8.64 -6.30
CA ASP A 140 13.71 -8.16 -7.15
C ASP A 140 14.92 -7.82 -6.26
N PRO A 141 16.13 -8.35 -6.55
CA PRO A 141 17.31 -8.06 -5.74
C PRO A 141 17.72 -6.58 -5.79
N LYS A 142 17.28 -5.83 -6.82
CA LYS A 142 17.56 -4.39 -6.94
C LYS A 142 16.62 -3.58 -6.07
N ILE A 143 17.14 -3.09 -4.95
CA ILE A 143 16.42 -2.22 -4.02
C ILE A 143 16.86 -0.77 -4.22
N LYS A 144 15.90 0.16 -4.28
CA LYS A 144 16.20 1.60 -4.18
C LYS A 144 16.02 2.03 -2.74
N ARG A 145 17.11 2.40 -2.07
CA ARG A 145 17.08 2.86 -0.68
C ARG A 145 17.62 4.27 -0.54
N LYS A 146 17.01 5.04 0.35
CA LYS A 146 17.50 6.33 0.83
C LYS A 146 17.07 6.53 2.27
N ASP A 147 18.03 6.67 3.18
CA ASP A 147 17.77 6.81 4.62
C ASP A 147 16.90 5.64 5.16
N ASN A 148 15.87 5.98 5.92
CA ASN A 148 14.85 5.09 6.44
C ASN A 148 13.74 4.76 5.43
N LYS A 149 13.93 5.04 4.13
CA LYS A 149 12.95 4.73 3.08
C LYS A 149 13.54 3.77 2.06
N ALA A 150 12.70 2.85 1.59
CA ALA A 150 13.04 1.89 0.55
C ALA A 150 11.91 1.76 -0.46
N ILE A 151 12.25 1.44 -1.70
CA ILE A 151 11.32 0.96 -2.71
C ILE A 151 11.74 -0.46 -3.06
N VAL A 152 10.90 -1.41 -2.72
CA VAL A 152 11.11 -2.83 -2.95
C VAL A 152 10.16 -3.29 -4.05
N LYS A 153 10.71 -3.86 -5.13
CA LYS A 153 9.90 -4.44 -6.19
C LYS A 153 9.69 -5.92 -5.91
N LEU A 154 8.44 -6.36 -5.95
CA LEU A 154 8.05 -7.75 -5.85
C LEU A 154 7.57 -8.24 -7.21
N ILE A 155 7.93 -9.47 -7.54
CA ILE A 155 7.58 -10.18 -8.77
C ILE A 155 6.54 -11.22 -8.40
N ILE A 156 5.35 -11.08 -8.96
CA ILE A 156 4.21 -11.98 -8.75
C ILE A 156 4.09 -12.87 -9.98
N SER A 157 4.19 -14.19 -9.75
CA SER A 157 4.11 -15.18 -10.81
C SER A 157 2.90 -16.08 -10.58
N LEU A 158 2.28 -16.55 -11.66
CA LEU A 158 1.26 -17.59 -11.61
C LEU A 158 1.84 -18.82 -12.29
N ASN A 159 1.65 -20.00 -11.70
CA ASN A 159 2.22 -21.26 -12.23
C ASN A 159 1.83 -21.52 -13.70
N ASP A 160 0.65 -21.08 -14.14
CA ASP A 160 0.14 -21.26 -15.52
C ASP A 160 0.17 -19.95 -16.34
N ASP A 161 0.95 -18.95 -15.94
CA ASP A 161 1.16 -17.73 -16.72
C ASP A 161 2.66 -17.42 -16.89
N PRO A 162 3.18 -17.44 -18.14
CA PRO A 162 4.58 -17.17 -18.38
C PRO A 162 4.97 -15.70 -18.15
N LYS A 163 4.00 -14.78 -17.98
CA LYS A 163 4.28 -13.35 -17.78
C LYS A 163 4.04 -12.96 -16.33
N PRO A 164 5.11 -12.87 -15.51
CA PRO A 164 4.97 -12.30 -14.18
C PRO A 164 4.62 -10.81 -14.27
N PHE A 165 3.98 -10.29 -13.23
CA PHE A 165 3.77 -8.86 -13.07
C PHE A 165 4.49 -8.36 -11.83
N THR A 166 4.72 -7.04 -11.76
CA THR A 166 5.49 -6.44 -10.68
C THR A 166 4.67 -5.45 -9.90
N ILE A 167 4.83 -5.48 -8.57
CA ILE A 167 4.34 -4.43 -7.67
C ILE A 167 5.56 -3.81 -6.98
N SER A 168 5.52 -2.52 -6.66
CA SER A 168 6.57 -1.90 -5.84
C SER A 168 5.98 -1.39 -4.53
N LEU A 169 6.52 -1.86 -3.42
CA LEU A 169 6.18 -1.37 -2.08
C LEU A 169 7.12 -0.23 -1.73
N LYS A 170 6.56 0.93 -1.43
CA LYS A 170 7.34 1.98 -0.76
C LYS A 170 7.25 1.75 0.73
N MET A 171 8.40 1.63 1.37
CA MET A 171 8.54 1.27 2.76
C MET A 171 9.27 2.36 3.53
N ILE A 172 8.88 2.52 4.79
CA ILE A 172 9.51 3.42 5.74
C ILE A 172 9.83 2.66 7.02
N ARG A 173 11.01 2.90 7.58
CA ARG A 173 11.47 2.32 8.84
C ARG A 173 11.34 3.32 9.97
N SER A 174 10.72 2.88 11.06
CA SER A 174 10.88 3.48 12.40
C SER A 174 11.58 2.47 13.32
N SER A 175 10.81 1.68 14.06
CA SER A 175 11.31 0.48 14.77
C SER A 175 11.40 -0.75 13.87
N GLN A 176 10.49 -0.85 12.89
CA GLN A 176 10.41 -1.91 11.89
C GLN A 176 10.01 -1.30 10.54
N TRP A 177 10.24 -2.04 9.45
CA TRP A 177 9.77 -1.65 8.13
C TRP A 177 8.23 -1.72 8.06
N ARG A 178 7.62 -0.67 7.51
CA ARG A 178 6.19 -0.63 7.19
C ARG A 178 5.97 -0.09 5.79
N VAL A 179 4.97 -0.59 5.11
CA VAL A 179 4.55 -0.10 3.79
C VAL A 179 3.79 1.21 3.98
N TYR A 180 4.06 2.23 3.17
CA TYR A 180 3.29 3.47 3.16
C TYR A 180 2.66 3.79 1.81
N ASP A 181 3.01 3.05 0.76
CA ASP A 181 2.41 3.20 -0.57
C ASP A 181 2.67 1.94 -1.39
N VAL A 182 1.71 1.59 -2.26
CA VAL A 182 1.83 0.51 -3.23
C VAL A 182 1.81 1.14 -4.61
N VAL A 183 2.79 0.78 -5.42
CA VAL A 183 2.86 1.16 -6.84
C VAL A 183 2.59 -0.07 -7.68
N PHE A 184 1.53 -0.02 -8.47
CA PHE A 184 1.15 -1.07 -9.38
C PHE A 184 1.07 -0.52 -10.80
N SER A 185 1.72 -1.17 -11.77
CA SER A 185 1.80 -0.68 -13.16
C SER A 185 2.23 0.79 -13.25
N GLY A 186 3.17 1.20 -12.40
CA GLY A 186 3.66 2.59 -12.31
C GLY A 186 2.75 3.56 -11.56
N VAL A 187 1.55 3.13 -11.16
CA VAL A 187 0.56 3.98 -10.48
C VAL A 187 0.62 3.77 -8.97
N SER A 188 0.83 4.86 -8.23
CA SER A 188 0.80 4.87 -6.77
C SER A 188 -0.64 4.97 -6.26
N LEU A 189 -1.00 4.08 -5.34
CA LEU A 189 -2.31 4.06 -4.70
C LEU A 189 -2.56 5.37 -3.93
N MET A 190 -1.58 5.83 -3.13
CA MET A 190 -1.76 7.06 -2.36
C MET A 190 -1.80 8.31 -3.26
N LYS A 191 -1.07 8.32 -4.38
CA LYS A 191 -1.20 9.40 -5.38
C LYS A 191 -2.57 9.41 -6.05
N ASN A 192 -3.23 8.25 -6.20
CA ASN A 192 -4.60 8.19 -6.71
C ASN A 192 -5.57 8.85 -5.72
N TYR A 193 -5.51 8.49 -4.43
CA TYR A 193 -6.28 9.19 -3.39
C TYR A 193 -6.01 10.70 -3.40
N ARG A 194 -4.75 11.10 -3.55
CA ARG A 194 -4.38 12.51 -3.67
C ARG A 194 -5.07 13.20 -4.83
N ALA A 195 -5.07 12.61 -6.02
CA ALA A 195 -5.76 13.20 -7.16
C ALA A 195 -7.26 13.39 -6.87
N GLN A 196 -7.91 12.41 -6.23
CA GLN A 196 -9.31 12.50 -5.84
C GLN A 196 -9.57 13.58 -4.79
N PHE A 197 -8.73 13.67 -3.76
CA PHE A 197 -8.83 14.66 -2.69
C PHE A 197 -8.55 16.06 -3.20
N ASP A 198 -7.43 16.28 -3.91
CA ASP A 198 -7.08 17.56 -4.53
C ASP A 198 -8.22 18.04 -5.44
N SER A 199 -8.79 17.13 -6.24
CA SER A 199 -9.93 17.41 -7.12
C SER A 199 -11.18 17.85 -6.35
N HIS A 200 -11.52 17.20 -5.23
CA HIS A 200 -12.65 17.60 -4.39
C HIS A 200 -12.39 18.93 -3.68
N ILE A 201 -11.21 19.09 -3.08
CA ILE A 201 -10.83 20.30 -2.33
C ILE A 201 -10.85 21.53 -3.24
N LYS A 202 -10.30 21.42 -4.46
CA LYS A 202 -10.32 22.52 -5.44
C LYS A 202 -11.74 22.99 -5.79
N ARG A 203 -12.73 22.08 -5.80
CA ARG A 203 -14.11 22.41 -6.16
C ARG A 203 -14.98 22.82 -4.99
N LYS A 204 -14.76 22.25 -3.79
CA LYS A 204 -15.71 22.32 -2.67
C LYS A 204 -15.07 22.67 -1.33
N GLY A 205 -13.77 22.90 -1.27
CA GLY A 205 -13.04 23.16 -0.04
C GLY A 205 -12.71 21.90 0.78
N ILE A 206 -11.83 22.07 1.77
CA ILE A 206 -11.35 20.99 2.64
C ILE A 206 -12.42 20.51 3.62
N ASP A 207 -13.22 21.43 4.16
CA ASP A 207 -14.31 21.10 5.10
C ASP A 207 -15.35 20.20 4.45
N SER A 208 -15.67 20.44 3.17
CA SER A 208 -16.55 19.57 2.39
C SER A 208 -15.97 18.16 2.23
N LEU A 209 -14.65 18.04 2.05
CA LEU A 209 -13.99 16.74 1.97
C LEU A 209 -14.06 16.01 3.33
N VAL A 210 -13.80 16.71 4.44
CA VAL A 210 -13.92 16.15 5.80
C VAL A 210 -15.33 15.64 6.05
N ALA A 211 -16.36 16.46 5.78
CA ALA A 211 -17.77 16.07 5.94
C ALA A 211 -18.14 14.85 5.08
N LYS A 212 -17.71 14.84 3.80
CA LYS A 212 -17.92 13.70 2.89
C LYS A 212 -17.25 12.42 3.40
N THR A 213 -16.03 12.55 3.93
CA THR A 213 -15.23 11.43 4.45
C THR A 213 -15.86 10.87 5.73
N LEU A 214 -16.27 11.75 6.64
CA LEU A 214 -16.98 11.40 7.87
C LEU A 214 -18.29 10.63 7.59
N LYS A 215 -19.06 11.05 6.58
CA LYS A 215 -20.29 10.34 6.17
C LYS A 215 -20.02 8.92 5.67
N LYS A 216 -18.85 8.66 5.08
CA LYS A 216 -18.49 7.36 4.50
C LYS A 216 -17.87 6.35 5.49
N ILE A 217 -17.57 6.79 6.71
CA ILE A 217 -17.02 5.93 7.78
C ILE A 217 -18.02 5.58 8.88
N LYS A 218 -19.24 6.12 8.78
CA LYS A 218 -20.42 5.70 9.53
C LYS A 218 -21.04 4.51 8.82
#